data_AF-A0A078FZN5-F1
#
_entry.id   AF-A0A078FZN5-F1
#
_cell.length_a   1.000
_cell.length_b   1.000
_cell.length_c   1.000
_cell.angle_alpha   90.00
_cell.angle_beta   90.00
_cell.angle_gamma   90.00
#
_symmetry.space_group_name_H-M   'P 1'
#
loop_
_entity.id
_entity.type
_entity.pdbx_description
1 polymer ?
#
loop_
_entity_poly.entity_id
_entity_poly.type
_entity_poly.pdbx_seq_one_letter_code
_entity_poly.pdbx_strand_id
1 'polypeptide(L)'
;MCMLDLFKVVSIKSCANDDIFTLQIHIIKGQRYPLVYHRRRCWYQRNRENVGASSFAPYPQSSAEKRICCWECTEDWDNKDAILLYALLALAELVNHSFSEQNHAEEFLNKRESVKDRLCTTLQEIRDGTYGSGPRRYAAYILSNLGYYGFQDKLGKRLMGAYEDEECSDMRLLFANGNGASVNKVILAVRCPTLLPPKEGAHSGTVQEIRMSANVDTLALVKLLEFAYSGYVEVESSTLKKLKTLARHCKTKILLQMLCRGRPKWGSSIPRIDLPLALTPKLIHFSDVILVPKETNMASFNCRLCSSTSPHAHCHRFILSSGCEYLRALFRSGMQESHLDRLKVPVSWLGLTKLVNWFYCDELPKPPSGCRWTNMDTDAKLQELQAYVEIYSLTEWWIMEDLQNDCAKVILSCLESARELSIKTIELAASFSMWKLVEAAAEHAAPIYHQLRDSGELDELDDELVNLIRTAAVQFSQQGG
;
A
#
# COMPACT_ATOMS: atom_id res chain seq x y z
N MET A 1 4.85 29.40 38.66
CA MET A 1 4.69 28.02 39.17
C MET A 1 4.65 27.12 37.96
N CYS A 2 5.66 26.24 37.85
CA CYS A 2 6.08 25.58 36.63
C CYS A 2 4.99 24.72 35.98
N MET A 3 5.17 24.54 34.67
CA MET A 3 4.53 23.61 33.74
C MET A 3 4.69 22.12 34.12
N LEU A 4 4.79 21.82 35.43
CA LEU A 4 5.13 20.52 36.02
C LEU A 4 3.91 19.62 36.28
N ASP A 5 2.68 20.13 36.14
CA ASP A 5 1.47 19.37 36.51
C ASP A 5 0.50 19.04 35.37
N LEU A 6 0.73 19.52 34.14
CA LEU A 6 -0.22 19.36 33.02
C LEU A 6 -0.16 17.99 32.31
N PHE A 7 0.90 17.20 32.53
CA PHE A 7 1.06 15.86 31.95
C PHE A 7 1.25 14.77 33.03
N LYS A 8 0.35 14.74 34.01
CA LYS A 8 0.16 13.54 34.82
C LYS A 8 -0.61 12.50 34.00
N VAL A 9 0.16 11.71 33.26
CA VAL A 9 -0.22 10.45 32.59
C VAL A 9 -1.24 10.62 31.46
N VAL A 10 -0.75 10.83 30.23
CA VAL A 10 -1.47 10.35 29.05
C VAL A 10 -1.12 8.86 28.92
N SER A 11 -2.05 8.00 29.31
CA SER A 11 -1.97 6.56 29.09
C SER A 11 -3.00 6.19 28.05
N ILE A 12 -2.56 5.96 26.81
CA ILE A 12 -3.37 5.24 25.82
C ILE A 12 -3.15 3.76 26.12
N LYS A 13 -4.04 3.14 26.89
CA LYS A 13 -4.03 1.70 27.09
C LYS A 13 -4.89 1.05 26.00
N SER A 14 -4.27 0.20 25.19
CA SER A 14 -4.96 -0.84 24.44
C SER A 14 -5.00 -2.08 25.33
N CYS A 15 -6.19 -2.53 25.72
CA CYS A 15 -6.38 -3.87 26.28
C CYS A 15 -7.33 -4.61 25.36
N ALA A 16 -6.82 -5.68 24.74
CA ALA A 16 -7.66 -6.69 24.10
C ALA A 16 -8.28 -7.54 25.20
N ASN A 17 -9.46 -7.13 25.66
CA ASN A 17 -10.55 -7.98 26.15
C ASN A 17 -11.76 -7.07 26.40
N ASP A 18 -12.86 -7.39 25.73
CA ASP A 18 -14.22 -6.84 25.89
C ASP A 18 -14.40 -5.33 25.59
N ASP A 19 -14.66 -5.04 24.32
CA ASP A 19 -15.46 -3.95 23.70
C ASP A 19 -15.62 -2.54 24.35
N ILE A 20 -14.73 -2.12 25.26
CA ILE A 20 -14.75 -0.79 25.86
C ILE A 20 -13.36 -0.17 25.83
N PHE A 21 -13.11 0.71 24.87
CA PHE A 21 -11.93 1.58 24.86
C PHE A 21 -12.10 2.69 25.90
N THR A 22 -11.39 2.61 27.02
CA THR A 22 -11.42 3.66 28.05
C THR A 22 -10.33 4.70 27.77
N LEU A 23 -10.72 5.88 27.29
CA LEU A 23 -9.82 7.02 27.14
C LEU A 23 -9.71 7.79 28.47
N GLN A 24 -8.74 7.43 29.33
CA GLN A 24 -8.42 8.23 30.51
C GLN A 24 -7.42 9.34 30.19
N ILE A 25 -7.92 10.55 29.95
CA ILE A 25 -7.11 11.78 29.97
C ILE A 25 -7.20 12.37 31.38
N HIS A 26 -6.20 12.12 32.23
CA HIS A 26 -6.12 12.75 33.56
C HIS A 26 -5.61 14.19 33.44
N ILE A 27 -6.52 15.16 33.34
CA ILE A 27 -6.21 16.58 33.57
C ILE A 27 -6.46 16.85 35.06
N ILE A 28 -5.40 16.88 35.88
CA ILE A 28 -5.57 17.13 37.32
C ILE A 28 -5.82 18.61 37.59
N LYS A 29 -7.04 18.87 38.09
CA LYS A 29 -7.56 19.97 38.93
C LYS A 29 -6.86 21.34 38.84
N GLY A 30 -7.61 22.35 38.37
CA GLY A 30 -7.55 23.67 39.01
C GLY A 30 -7.64 24.90 38.13
N GLN A 31 -7.54 24.81 36.80
CA GLN A 31 -7.68 25.99 35.94
C GLN A 31 -8.72 25.76 34.83
N ARG A 32 -9.77 26.60 34.85
CA ARG A 32 -10.72 26.74 33.75
C ARG A 32 -10.01 27.39 32.57
N TYR A 33 -9.58 26.60 31.59
CA TYR A 33 -9.20 27.12 30.27
C TYR A 33 -10.43 27.07 29.34
N PRO A 34 -10.95 28.22 28.88
CA PRO A 34 -12.01 28.26 27.89
C PRO A 34 -11.40 28.05 26.50
N LEU A 35 -10.95 26.83 26.16
CA LEU A 35 -10.31 26.57 24.86
C LEU A 35 -10.86 25.39 24.05
N VAL A 36 -11.77 24.57 24.61
CA VAL A 36 -12.29 23.38 23.89
C VAL A 36 -13.68 23.57 23.29
N TYR A 37 -14.47 24.56 23.74
CA TYR A 37 -15.84 24.75 23.22
C TYR A 37 -15.92 25.58 21.92
N HIS A 38 -15.03 26.57 21.72
CA HIS A 38 -15.15 27.48 20.57
C HIS A 38 -14.55 26.91 19.26
N ARG A 39 -13.53 26.04 19.37
CA ARG A 39 -12.85 25.45 18.20
C ARG A 39 -13.45 24.13 17.71
N ARG A 40 -14.13 23.34 18.56
CA ARG A 40 -14.96 22.21 18.07
C ARG A 40 -15.99 22.69 17.06
N ARG A 41 -16.64 23.83 17.36
CA ARG A 41 -17.60 24.47 16.44
C ARG A 41 -16.94 24.94 15.15
N CYS A 42 -15.76 25.57 15.19
CA CYS A 42 -15.02 25.96 13.98
C CYS A 42 -14.48 24.78 13.16
N TRP A 43 -14.01 23.70 13.80
CA TRP A 43 -13.52 22.51 13.10
C TRP A 43 -14.68 21.77 12.42
N TYR A 44 -15.77 21.55 13.16
CA TYR A 44 -17.00 20.97 12.60
C TYR A 44 -17.56 21.84 11.48
N GLN A 45 -17.65 23.17 11.67
CA GLN A 45 -18.12 24.09 10.62
C GLN A 45 -17.23 24.10 9.38
N ARG A 46 -15.89 24.03 9.53
CA ARG A 46 -14.94 23.98 8.40
C ARG A 46 -14.96 22.67 7.62
N ASN A 47 -15.47 21.60 8.22
CA ASN A 47 -15.54 20.27 7.60
C ASN A 47 -16.99 19.78 7.43
N ARG A 48 -18.00 20.64 7.69
CA ARG A 48 -19.42 20.28 7.69
C ARG A 48 -19.90 19.72 6.35
N GLU A 49 -19.32 20.19 5.25
CA GLU A 49 -19.63 19.74 3.89
C GLU A 49 -18.97 18.39 3.55
N ASN A 50 -17.94 17.98 4.30
CA ASN A 50 -17.19 16.74 4.09
C ASN A 50 -17.51 15.67 5.15
N VAL A 51 -18.30 16.02 6.17
CA VAL A 51 -18.86 15.08 7.13
C VAL A 51 -20.18 14.62 6.54
N GLY A 52 -20.20 13.41 5.99
CA GLY A 52 -21.44 12.79 5.52
C GLY A 52 -22.46 12.74 6.66
N ALA A 53 -23.74 12.93 6.35
CA ALA A 53 -24.81 12.73 7.33
C ALA A 53 -24.82 11.30 7.91
N SER A 54 -24.17 10.34 7.22
CA SER A 54 -23.95 8.95 7.64
C SER A 54 -22.77 8.76 8.60
N SER A 55 -21.84 9.72 8.72
CA SER A 55 -20.57 9.52 9.42
C SER A 55 -20.65 9.57 10.95
N PHE A 56 -21.82 9.90 11.53
CA PHE A 56 -21.93 10.15 12.99
C PHE A 56 -23.24 9.67 13.66
N ALA A 57 -24.12 8.92 12.98
CA ALA A 57 -25.29 8.32 13.64
C ALA A 57 -25.82 7.07 12.92
N PRO A 58 -26.22 6.01 13.66
CA PRO A 58 -27.08 4.96 13.13
C PRO A 58 -28.51 5.52 13.10
N TYR A 59 -29.03 5.89 11.93
CA TYR A 59 -30.47 6.15 11.77
C TYR A 59 -31.02 5.39 10.56
N PRO A 60 -32.26 4.87 10.62
CA PRO A 60 -32.84 4.07 9.56
C PRO A 60 -33.05 4.96 8.34
N GLN A 61 -32.49 4.55 7.20
CA GLN A 61 -32.56 5.28 5.95
C GLN A 61 -34.03 5.58 5.58
N SER A 62 -34.35 6.85 5.36
CA SER A 62 -35.58 7.22 4.65
C SER A 62 -35.50 6.75 3.21
N SER A 63 -36.55 6.11 2.71
CA SER A 63 -36.67 5.38 1.45
C SER A 63 -36.61 6.22 0.16
N ALA A 64 -35.95 7.39 0.17
CA ALA A 64 -36.05 8.38 -0.92
C ALA A 64 -34.73 8.72 -1.63
N GLU A 65 -33.58 8.22 -1.19
CA GLU A 65 -32.33 8.36 -1.95
C GLU A 65 -32.13 7.14 -2.85
N LYS A 66 -32.06 7.40 -4.16
CA LYS A 66 -32.01 6.42 -5.24
C LYS A 66 -31.04 5.28 -4.92
N ARG A 67 -31.58 4.06 -4.85
CA ARG A 67 -30.84 2.80 -4.76
C ARG A 67 -29.87 2.66 -5.95
N ILE A 68 -28.63 3.10 -5.77
CA ILE A 68 -27.50 2.51 -6.48
C ILE A 68 -27.08 1.35 -5.59
N CYS A 69 -27.31 0.12 -6.03
CA CYS A 69 -27.14 -1.14 -5.29
C CYS A 69 -25.71 -1.37 -4.73
N CYS A 70 -24.73 -0.52 -5.07
CA CYS A 70 -23.31 -0.77 -4.85
C CYS A 70 -22.53 0.48 -4.44
N TRP A 71 -23.09 1.33 -3.57
CA TRP A 71 -22.26 2.36 -2.96
C TRP A 71 -21.42 1.72 -1.84
N GLU A 72 -20.22 1.25 -2.15
CA GLU A 72 -19.18 1.07 -1.14
C GLU A 72 -18.80 2.46 -0.64
N CYS A 73 -19.28 2.83 0.55
CA CYS A 73 -18.78 4.03 1.21
C CYS A 73 -17.29 3.79 1.50
N THR A 74 -16.42 4.50 0.80
CA THR A 74 -14.96 4.30 0.87
C THR A 74 -14.37 4.61 2.25
N GLU A 75 -15.12 5.28 3.11
CA GLU A 75 -14.72 5.61 4.48
C GLU A 75 -15.94 5.55 5.44
N ASP A 76 -16.60 4.40 5.55
CA ASP A 76 -17.46 4.16 6.72
C ASP A 76 -16.57 3.88 7.93
N TRP A 77 -16.43 4.90 8.77
CA TRP A 77 -15.66 4.79 10.00
C TRP A 77 -16.51 4.14 11.08
N ASP A 78 -15.97 3.13 11.74
CA ASP A 78 -16.59 2.59 12.93
C ASP A 78 -16.56 3.61 14.08
N ASN A 79 -17.49 3.48 15.03
CA ASN A 79 -17.57 4.35 16.21
C ASN A 79 -16.23 4.43 16.99
N LYS A 80 -15.41 3.38 16.91
CA LYS A 80 -14.07 3.29 17.51
C LYS A 80 -13.10 4.31 16.87
N ASP A 81 -13.12 4.48 15.56
CA ASP A 81 -12.28 5.44 14.83
C ASP A 81 -12.66 6.89 15.13
N ALA A 82 -13.95 7.17 15.30
CA ALA A 82 -14.44 8.50 15.66
C ALA A 82 -13.91 8.93 17.05
N ILE A 83 -13.97 8.05 18.05
CA ILE A 83 -13.46 8.33 19.41
C ILE A 83 -11.94 8.55 19.38
N LEU A 84 -11.21 7.66 18.70
CA LEU A 84 -9.76 7.74 18.56
C LEU A 84 -9.33 9.07 17.91
N LEU A 85 -10.03 9.49 16.86
CA LEU A 85 -9.79 10.79 16.24
C LEU A 85 -9.94 11.93 17.24
N TYR A 86 -11.03 11.98 18.01
CA TYR A 86 -11.25 13.07 18.97
C TYR A 86 -10.14 13.12 20.03
N ALA A 87 -9.64 11.96 20.45
CA ALA A 87 -8.49 11.88 21.35
C ALA A 87 -7.22 12.45 20.71
N LEU A 88 -6.92 12.07 19.46
CA LEU A 88 -5.77 12.55 18.71
C LEU A 88 -5.86 14.05 18.42
N LEU A 89 -7.06 14.58 18.14
CA LEU A 89 -7.32 16.02 18.00
C LEU A 89 -6.94 16.78 19.28
N ALA A 90 -7.37 16.29 20.44
CA ALA A 90 -7.03 16.90 21.73
C ALA A 90 -5.52 16.84 22.00
N LEU A 91 -4.90 15.69 21.75
CA LEU A 91 -3.46 15.49 21.91
C LEU A 91 -2.65 16.42 20.98
N ALA A 92 -3.08 16.59 19.74
CA ALA A 92 -2.43 17.46 18.76
C ALA A 92 -2.41 18.93 19.21
N GLU A 93 -3.47 19.42 19.85
CA GLU A 93 -3.47 20.76 20.43
C GLU A 93 -2.49 20.87 21.61
N LEU A 94 -2.48 19.89 22.52
CA LEU A 94 -1.56 19.85 23.67
C LEU A 94 -0.09 19.85 23.24
N VAL A 95 0.23 19.04 22.23
CA VAL A 95 1.57 18.93 21.64
C VAL A 95 1.98 20.27 21.02
N ASN A 96 1.12 20.89 20.19
CA ASN A 96 1.43 22.17 19.57
C ASN A 96 1.69 23.29 20.59
N HIS A 97 0.93 23.33 21.70
CA HIS A 97 1.17 24.29 22.77
C HIS A 97 2.54 24.07 23.43
N SER A 98 2.89 22.81 23.70
CA SER A 98 4.15 22.46 24.37
C SER A 98 5.39 22.78 23.53
N PHE A 99 5.33 22.57 22.21
CA PHE A 99 6.45 22.85 21.29
C PHE A 99 6.58 24.33 20.88
N SER A 100 5.54 25.15 21.09
CA SER A 100 5.60 26.60 20.84
C SER A 100 6.33 27.36 21.95
N GLU A 101 6.38 26.80 23.17
CA GLU A 101 7.11 27.37 24.30
C GLU A 101 8.53 26.78 24.33
N GLN A 102 9.37 27.28 23.42
CA GLN A 102 10.70 26.77 23.04
C GLN A 102 11.69 26.52 24.19
N ASN A 103 11.45 27.03 25.40
CA ASN A 103 12.40 26.95 26.51
C ASN A 103 12.16 25.76 27.46
N HIS A 104 11.06 25.02 27.34
CA HIS A 104 10.74 23.90 28.25
C HIS A 104 10.52 22.55 27.56
N ALA A 105 10.40 22.50 26.23
CA ALA A 105 10.09 21.28 25.48
C ALA A 105 11.26 20.28 25.43
N GLU A 106 12.49 20.74 25.22
CA GLU A 106 13.68 19.87 25.18
C GLU A 106 14.01 19.30 26.57
N GLU A 107 13.88 20.11 27.62
CA GLU A 107 14.12 19.66 29.00
C GLU A 107 13.04 18.68 29.51
N PHE A 108 11.79 18.84 29.05
CA PHE A 108 10.66 17.98 29.40
C PHE A 108 10.71 16.61 28.73
N LEU A 109 11.08 16.56 27.44
CA LEU A 109 11.15 15.32 26.67
C LEU A 109 12.38 14.48 27.03
N ASN A 110 13.52 15.13 27.30
CA ASN A 110 14.75 14.42 27.69
C ASN A 110 14.69 13.84 29.11
N LYS A 111 13.86 14.38 30.01
CA LYS A 111 13.67 13.87 31.38
C LYS A 111 12.74 12.65 31.48
N ARG A 112 12.01 12.30 30.41
CA ARG A 112 11.07 11.16 30.37
C ARG A 112 11.11 10.43 29.02
N GLU A 113 12.30 10.03 28.62
CA GLU A 113 12.58 9.27 27.39
C GLU A 113 11.59 8.09 27.22
N SER A 114 11.36 7.31 28.28
CA SER A 114 10.41 6.18 28.27
C SER A 114 8.94 6.54 27.97
N VAL A 115 8.49 7.76 28.27
CA VAL A 115 7.12 8.21 27.97
C VAL A 115 7.02 8.72 26.53
N LYS A 116 8.07 9.40 26.05
CA LYS A 116 8.18 9.84 24.67
C LYS A 116 8.20 8.63 23.73
N ASP A 117 9.01 7.63 24.04
CA ASP A 117 9.14 6.42 23.22
C ASP A 117 7.81 5.67 23.15
N ARG A 118 7.15 5.46 24.29
CA ARG A 118 5.82 4.82 24.31
C ARG A 118 4.79 5.59 23.49
N LEU A 119 4.79 6.92 23.57
CA LEU A 119 3.90 7.75 22.77
C LEU A 119 4.21 7.62 21.27
N CYS A 120 5.48 7.65 20.89
CA CYS A 120 5.92 7.44 19.51
C CYS A 120 5.44 6.09 18.99
N THR A 121 5.70 5.01 19.73
CA THR A 121 5.29 3.64 19.35
C THR A 121 3.78 3.55 19.14
N THR A 122 2.97 4.04 20.09
CA THR A 122 1.51 4.01 19.94
C THR A 122 1.03 4.82 18.74
N LEU A 123 1.61 5.99 18.48
CA LEU A 123 1.23 6.81 17.32
C LEU A 123 1.67 6.17 16.00
N GLN A 124 2.81 5.48 15.98
CA GLN A 124 3.28 4.72 14.81
C GLN A 124 2.35 3.53 14.53
N GLU A 125 1.96 2.78 15.56
CA GLU A 125 0.96 1.70 15.45
C GLU A 125 -0.38 2.21 14.89
N ILE A 126 -0.86 3.36 15.36
CA ILE A 126 -2.07 3.98 14.82
C ILE A 126 -1.86 4.38 13.36
N ARG A 127 -0.75 5.06 13.04
CA ARG A 127 -0.45 5.55 11.69
C ARG A 127 -0.34 4.41 10.67
N ASP A 128 0.29 3.31 11.03
CA ASP A 128 0.64 2.22 10.11
C ASP A 128 -0.37 1.05 10.17
N GLY A 129 -1.27 1.03 11.14
CA GLY A 129 -2.33 0.03 11.30
C GLY A 129 -3.53 0.20 10.36
N THR A 130 -4.59 -0.55 10.65
CA THR A 130 -5.82 -0.66 9.84
C THR A 130 -6.92 0.34 10.19
N TYR A 131 -6.61 1.37 10.96
CA TYR A 131 -7.56 2.43 11.35
C TYR A 131 -8.00 3.27 10.14
N GLY A 132 -9.13 3.98 10.29
CA GLY A 132 -9.60 4.95 9.31
C GLY A 132 -8.55 6.04 8.97
N SER A 133 -8.71 6.66 7.81
CA SER A 133 -7.74 7.65 7.28
C SER A 133 -7.52 8.84 8.20
N GLY A 134 -8.56 9.27 8.93
CA GLY A 134 -8.49 10.39 9.88
C GLY A 134 -7.55 10.14 11.06
N PRO A 135 -7.82 9.13 11.92
CA PRO A 135 -6.91 8.76 13.00
C PRO A 135 -5.46 8.61 12.54
N ARG A 136 -5.22 7.88 11.44
CA ARG A 136 -3.88 7.68 10.87
C ARG A 136 -3.19 8.99 10.54
N ARG A 137 -3.91 9.94 9.92
CA ARG A 137 -3.34 11.24 9.54
C ARG A 137 -3.11 12.17 10.73
N TYR A 138 -3.96 12.13 11.75
CA TYR A 138 -3.71 12.88 12.97
C TYR A 138 -2.55 12.30 13.79
N ALA A 139 -2.39 10.98 13.80
CA ALA A 139 -1.21 10.34 14.38
C ALA A 139 0.08 10.79 13.65
N ALA A 140 0.10 10.73 12.32
CA ALA A 140 1.20 11.25 11.50
C ALA A 140 1.48 12.75 11.74
N TYR A 141 0.42 13.55 11.90
CA TYR A 141 0.55 14.98 12.21
C TYR A 141 1.22 15.22 13.57
N ILE A 142 0.85 14.47 14.60
CA ILE A 142 1.47 14.58 15.93
C ILE A 142 2.94 14.14 15.84
N LEU A 143 3.20 13.00 15.20
CA LEU A 143 4.54 12.46 14.95
C LEU A 143 5.47 13.45 14.21
N SER A 144 4.93 14.31 13.34
CA SER A 144 5.70 15.36 12.67
C SER A 144 6.29 16.43 13.60
N ASN A 145 5.79 16.53 14.83
CA ASN A 145 6.42 17.35 15.89
C ASN A 145 7.65 16.67 16.50
N LEU A 146 7.73 15.35 16.38
CA LEU A 146 8.79 14.50 16.92
C LEU A 146 9.85 14.14 15.87
N GLY A 147 9.73 14.66 14.64
CA GLY A 147 10.70 14.45 13.57
C GLY A 147 10.33 13.35 12.57
N TYR A 148 9.18 12.69 12.73
CA TYR A 148 8.73 11.63 11.83
C TYR A 148 7.70 12.16 10.81
N TYR A 149 7.99 12.03 9.53
CA TYR A 149 7.16 12.57 8.44
C TYR A 149 6.78 11.47 7.46
N GLY A 150 5.53 11.49 6.99
CA GLY A 150 5.04 10.50 6.01
C GLY A 150 4.36 9.29 6.65
N PHE A 151 4.19 8.25 5.84
CA PHE A 151 3.53 7.00 6.19
C PHE A 151 4.43 5.86 5.76
N GLN A 152 4.56 4.84 6.60
CA GLN A 152 5.25 3.63 6.17
C GLN A 152 4.23 2.72 5.49
N ASP A 153 4.47 2.42 4.22
CA ASP A 153 3.75 1.38 3.50
C ASP A 153 4.72 0.29 3.02
N LYS A 154 4.16 -0.85 2.67
CA LYS A 154 4.92 -2.02 2.21
C LYS A 154 5.71 -1.71 0.94
N LEU A 155 5.08 -1.00 -0.02
CA LEU A 155 5.74 -0.53 -1.24
C LEU A 155 7.00 0.31 -0.93
N GLY A 156 6.88 1.28 -0.05
CA GLY A 156 7.98 2.15 0.33
C GLY A 156 9.11 1.41 1.03
N LYS A 157 8.80 0.45 1.91
CA LYS A 157 9.81 -0.42 2.53
C LYS A 157 10.58 -1.23 1.49
N ARG A 158 9.86 -1.79 0.52
CA ARG A 158 10.40 -2.57 -0.58
C ARG A 158 11.33 -1.77 -1.48
N LEU A 159 10.91 -0.57 -1.87
CA LEU A 159 11.74 0.35 -2.66
C LEU A 159 12.96 0.85 -1.87
N MET A 160 12.81 1.09 -0.56
CA MET A 160 13.92 1.50 0.31
C MET A 160 14.99 0.42 0.41
N GLY A 161 14.59 -0.83 0.65
CA GLY A 161 15.54 -1.95 0.68
C GLY A 161 16.30 -2.10 -0.65
N ALA A 162 15.62 -1.90 -1.78
CA ALA A 162 16.27 -1.92 -3.10
C ALA A 162 17.17 -0.69 -3.36
N TYR A 163 16.85 0.46 -2.76
CA TYR A 163 17.68 1.68 -2.84
C TYR A 163 18.99 1.52 -2.07
N GLU A 164 18.95 0.91 -0.88
CA GLU A 164 20.13 0.67 -0.04
C GLU A 164 21.09 -0.37 -0.63
N ASP A 165 20.59 -1.27 -1.47
CA ASP A 165 21.36 -2.29 -2.19
C ASP A 165 22.25 -1.68 -3.31
N GLU A 166 21.96 -0.46 -3.78
CA GLU A 166 22.68 0.32 -4.84
C GLU A 166 22.85 -0.34 -6.24
N GLU A 167 22.73 -1.67 -6.36
CA GLU A 167 23.12 -2.47 -7.53
C GLU A 167 22.23 -2.29 -8.78
N CYS A 168 21.01 -1.77 -8.61
CA CYS A 168 20.07 -1.56 -9.72
C CYS A 168 19.86 -0.07 -10.06
N SER A 169 20.80 0.80 -9.69
CA SER A 169 20.74 2.23 -9.99
C SER A 169 21.10 2.54 -11.46
N ASP A 170 20.40 3.51 -12.06
CA ASP A 170 20.65 3.97 -13.44
C ASP A 170 21.28 5.38 -13.46
N MET A 171 21.48 5.97 -12.28
CA MET A 171 21.99 7.32 -12.09
C MET A 171 22.69 7.45 -10.73
N ARG A 172 23.74 8.28 -10.65
CA ARG A 172 24.48 8.57 -9.42
C ARG A 172 24.52 10.07 -9.17
N LEU A 173 24.12 10.50 -7.99
CA LEU A 173 24.22 11.89 -7.54
C LEU A 173 25.52 12.08 -6.76
N LEU A 174 26.47 12.83 -7.30
CA LEU A 174 27.75 13.13 -6.65
C LEU A 174 27.62 14.40 -5.79
N PHE A 175 27.92 14.29 -4.51
CA PHE A 175 27.86 15.37 -3.55
C PHE A 175 29.17 16.17 -3.52
N ALA A 176 29.12 17.36 -2.93
CA ALA A 176 30.29 18.24 -2.82
C ALA A 176 31.38 17.70 -1.89
N ASN A 177 31.02 16.84 -0.94
CA ASN A 177 31.96 16.18 -0.03
C ASN A 177 32.67 14.95 -0.66
N GLY A 178 32.43 14.66 -1.94
CA GLY A 178 33.02 13.52 -2.66
C GLY A 178 32.23 12.21 -2.54
N ASN A 179 31.25 12.13 -1.64
CA ASN A 179 30.33 10.99 -1.56
C ASN A 179 29.29 11.07 -2.68
N GLY A 180 28.51 10.02 -2.88
CA GLY A 180 27.35 10.07 -3.76
C GLY A 180 26.24 9.12 -3.34
N ALA A 181 25.09 9.24 -4.00
CA ALA A 181 23.95 8.36 -3.84
C ALA A 181 23.55 7.74 -5.18
N SER A 182 23.44 6.42 -5.19
CA SER A 182 22.94 5.62 -6.31
C SER A 182 21.41 5.72 -6.35
N VAL A 183 20.84 6.17 -7.46
CA VAL A 183 19.41 6.49 -7.60
C VAL A 183 18.83 5.96 -8.91
N ASN A 184 17.50 5.97 -9.02
CA ASN A 184 16.74 5.51 -10.17
C ASN A 184 15.97 6.68 -10.79
N LYS A 185 16.21 6.93 -12.08
CA LYS A 185 15.59 8.03 -12.83
C LYS A 185 14.08 7.97 -12.76
N VAL A 186 13.49 6.78 -12.89
CA VAL A 186 12.03 6.60 -12.81
C VAL A 186 11.45 7.05 -11.46
N ILE A 187 12.12 6.72 -10.34
CA ILE A 187 11.65 7.13 -9.00
C ILE A 187 11.75 8.64 -8.83
N LEU A 188 12.87 9.23 -9.29
CA LEU A 188 13.03 10.68 -9.30
C LEU A 188 12.01 11.37 -10.23
N ALA A 189 11.70 10.79 -11.39
CA ALA A 189 10.73 11.35 -12.33
C ALA A 189 9.32 11.43 -11.72
N VAL A 190 8.93 10.38 -11.00
CA VAL A 190 7.63 10.31 -10.32
C VAL A 190 7.59 11.23 -9.10
N ARG A 191 8.66 11.28 -8.30
CA ARG A 191 8.61 11.86 -6.95
C ARG A 191 9.30 13.21 -6.83
N CYS A 192 10.42 13.41 -7.52
CA CYS A 192 11.28 14.59 -7.45
C CYS A 192 11.81 15.02 -8.84
N PRO A 193 10.95 15.31 -9.84
CA PRO A 193 11.36 15.41 -11.24
C PRO A 193 12.38 16.52 -11.53
N THR A 194 12.48 17.53 -10.66
CA THR A 194 13.48 18.61 -10.76
C THR A 194 14.91 18.18 -10.45
N LEU A 195 15.11 17.00 -9.84
CA LEU A 195 16.43 16.41 -9.63
C LEU A 195 16.97 15.75 -10.90
N LEU A 196 16.10 15.53 -11.90
CA LEU A 196 16.52 15.03 -13.20
C LEU A 196 17.09 16.16 -14.06
N PRO A 197 18.11 15.87 -14.89
CA PRO A 197 18.69 16.86 -15.79
C PRO A 197 17.69 17.23 -16.90
N PRO A 198 17.69 18.49 -17.36
CA PRO A 198 16.74 18.97 -18.38
C PRO A 198 17.00 18.44 -19.81
N LYS A 199 18.11 17.73 -20.06
CA LYS A 199 18.42 17.10 -21.35
C LYS A 199 18.84 15.66 -21.13
N GLU A 200 18.05 14.73 -21.63
CA GLU A 200 18.40 13.32 -21.77
C GLU A 200 19.42 13.17 -22.90
N GLY A 201 20.70 13.35 -22.55
CA GLY A 201 21.83 12.97 -23.38
C GLY A 201 22.57 11.83 -22.70
N ALA A 202 21.97 10.64 -22.65
CA ALA A 202 22.68 9.44 -22.20
C ALA A 202 22.29 8.26 -23.09
N HIS A 203 23.31 7.61 -23.65
CA HIS A 203 23.16 6.36 -24.37
C HIS A 203 22.72 5.24 -23.41
N SER A 204 21.87 4.35 -23.91
CA SER A 204 21.44 3.14 -23.23
C SER A 204 22.65 2.38 -22.66
N GLY A 205 22.73 2.26 -21.32
CA GLY A 205 23.65 1.34 -20.64
C GLY A 205 24.73 1.94 -19.74
N THR A 206 24.92 3.26 -19.68
CA THR A 206 25.87 3.89 -18.74
C THR A 206 25.15 4.59 -17.58
N VAL A 207 25.58 4.29 -16.34
CA VAL A 207 25.10 4.98 -15.14
C VAL A 207 25.41 6.47 -15.29
N GLN A 208 24.36 7.31 -15.27
CA GLN A 208 24.53 8.74 -15.47
C GLN A 208 24.97 9.40 -14.17
N GLU A 209 26.15 10.01 -14.17
CA GLU A 209 26.62 10.77 -13.00
C GLU A 209 26.23 12.24 -13.09
N ILE A 210 25.67 12.78 -12.00
CA ILE A 210 25.29 14.19 -11.89
C ILE A 210 25.92 14.79 -10.65
N ARG A 211 26.73 15.83 -10.84
CA ARG A 211 27.36 16.55 -9.74
C ARG A 211 26.41 17.59 -9.16
N MET A 212 26.09 17.42 -7.88
CA MET A 212 25.30 18.37 -7.12
C MET A 212 26.11 19.63 -6.82
N SER A 213 25.44 20.78 -6.83
CA SER A 213 26.06 22.05 -6.43
C SER A 213 26.52 21.99 -4.98
N ALA A 214 27.66 22.64 -4.67
CA ALA A 214 28.16 22.81 -3.31
C ALA A 214 27.17 23.53 -2.36
N ASN A 215 26.17 24.21 -2.90
CA ASN A 215 25.13 24.87 -2.13
C ASN A 215 24.01 23.92 -1.67
N VAL A 216 23.98 22.68 -2.17
CA VAL A 216 22.99 21.68 -1.76
C VAL A 216 23.50 20.96 -0.52
N ASP A 217 22.72 21.04 0.55
CA ASP A 217 23.04 20.34 1.80
C ASP A 217 22.89 18.83 1.61
N THR A 218 23.99 18.11 1.81
CA THR A 218 24.06 16.65 1.58
C THR A 218 23.07 15.88 2.45
N LEU A 219 22.97 16.21 3.74
CA LEU A 219 22.09 15.50 4.66
C LEU A 219 20.62 15.73 4.31
N ALA A 220 20.24 16.98 3.99
CA ALA A 220 18.89 17.28 3.51
C ALA A 220 18.56 16.57 2.19
N LEU A 221 19.51 16.41 1.28
CA LEU A 221 19.31 15.67 0.04
C LEU A 221 19.11 14.18 0.29
N VAL A 222 19.92 13.56 1.17
CA VAL A 222 19.73 12.16 1.57
C VAL A 222 18.34 11.96 2.19
N LYS A 223 17.91 12.84 3.11
CA LYS A 223 16.55 12.79 3.68
C LYS A 223 15.44 12.99 2.64
N LEU A 224 15.66 13.79 1.61
CA LEU A 224 14.72 13.91 0.50
C LEU A 224 14.61 12.60 -0.30
N LEU A 225 15.75 11.93 -0.56
CA LEU A 225 15.79 10.64 -1.25
C LEU A 225 15.13 9.54 -0.42
N GLU A 226 15.42 9.48 0.89
CA GLU A 226 14.75 8.56 1.82
C GLU A 226 13.21 8.67 1.69
N PHE A 227 12.70 9.90 1.69
CA PHE A 227 11.26 10.13 1.49
C PHE A 227 10.77 9.78 0.08
N ALA A 228 11.58 10.02 -0.94
CA ALA A 228 11.20 9.73 -2.33
C ALA A 228 10.95 8.22 -2.53
N TYR A 229 11.79 7.38 -1.94
CA TYR A 229 11.71 5.93 -2.05
C TYR A 229 10.74 5.29 -1.05
N SER A 230 10.70 5.74 0.21
CA SER A 230 9.86 5.08 1.22
C SER A 230 8.52 5.75 1.49
N GLY A 231 8.31 6.99 1.03
CA GLY A 231 7.15 7.81 1.45
C GLY A 231 7.21 8.26 2.91
N TYR A 232 8.32 7.99 3.61
CA TYR A 232 8.55 8.25 5.02
C TYR A 232 9.96 8.81 5.24
N VAL A 233 10.15 9.64 6.27
CA VAL A 233 11.49 10.14 6.63
C VAL A 233 11.54 10.60 8.08
N GLU A 234 12.69 10.35 8.71
CA GLU A 234 13.02 10.85 10.04
C GLU A 234 14.00 12.02 9.91
N VAL A 235 13.67 13.15 10.54
CA VAL A 235 14.39 14.41 10.34
C VAL A 235 14.65 15.09 11.67
N GLU A 236 15.91 15.27 11.97
CA GLU A 236 16.38 16.05 13.11
C GLU A 236 16.07 17.55 12.96
N SER A 237 15.97 18.25 14.08
CA SER A 237 15.67 19.69 14.13
C SER A 237 16.67 20.54 13.35
N SER A 238 17.95 20.15 13.35
CA SER A 238 19.07 20.77 12.64
C SER A 238 18.88 20.76 11.11
N THR A 239 18.34 19.66 10.57
CA THR A 239 18.18 19.42 9.13
C THR A 239 16.86 19.95 8.59
N LEU A 240 15.85 20.10 9.45
CA LEU A 240 14.47 20.46 9.07
C LEU A 240 14.36 21.71 8.18
N LYS A 241 15.07 22.80 8.52
CA LYS A 241 15.00 24.05 7.74
C LYS A 241 15.57 23.86 6.33
N LYS A 242 16.68 23.15 6.21
CA LYS A 242 17.35 22.88 4.93
C LYS A 242 16.50 21.95 4.06
N LEU A 243 15.96 20.89 4.65
CA LEU A 243 15.04 19.98 3.96
C LEU A 243 13.77 20.68 3.47
N LYS A 244 13.17 21.59 4.26
CA LYS A 244 12.03 22.42 3.82
C LYS A 244 12.35 23.24 2.58
N THR A 245 13.51 23.88 2.56
CA THR A 245 13.97 24.67 1.42
C THR A 245 14.16 23.77 0.21
N LEU A 246 14.84 22.64 0.38
CA LEU A 246 15.07 21.69 -0.71
C LEU A 246 13.76 21.12 -1.25
N ALA A 247 12.84 20.68 -0.41
CA ALA A 247 11.52 20.18 -0.83
C ALA A 247 10.72 21.21 -1.64
N ARG A 248 10.83 22.50 -1.30
CA ARG A 248 10.23 23.59 -2.08
C ARG A 248 10.86 23.70 -3.47
N HIS A 249 12.19 23.68 -3.57
CA HIS A 249 12.88 23.70 -4.86
C HIS A 249 12.57 22.46 -5.68
N CYS A 250 12.49 21.30 -5.03
CA CYS A 250 12.19 20.03 -5.67
C CYS A 250 10.71 19.80 -6.02
N LYS A 251 9.86 20.78 -5.69
CA LYS A 251 8.41 20.74 -5.90
C LYS A 251 7.72 19.50 -5.27
N THR A 252 8.30 18.94 -4.20
CA THR A 252 7.70 17.84 -3.42
C THR A 252 6.62 18.36 -2.48
N LYS A 253 5.45 18.71 -3.05
CA LYS A 253 4.34 19.36 -2.34
C LYS A 253 3.90 18.60 -1.09
N ILE A 254 3.79 17.27 -1.17
CA ILE A 254 3.34 16.41 -0.07
C ILE A 254 4.32 16.51 1.10
N LEU A 255 5.62 16.30 0.87
CA LEU A 255 6.65 16.42 1.90
C LEU A 255 6.67 17.84 2.49
N LEU A 256 6.66 18.87 1.64
CA LEU A 256 6.66 20.27 2.09
C LEU A 256 5.48 20.58 3.02
N GLN A 257 4.27 20.08 2.72
CA GLN A 257 3.10 20.25 3.59
C GLN A 257 3.29 19.59 4.95
N MET A 258 3.85 18.38 4.99
CA MET A 258 4.12 17.66 6.25
C MET A 258 5.21 18.36 7.06
N LEU A 259 6.31 18.79 6.43
CA LEU A 259 7.39 19.52 7.10
C LEU A 259 6.87 20.85 7.67
N CYS A 260 5.98 21.53 6.95
CA CYS A 260 5.31 22.76 7.42
C CYS A 260 4.29 22.50 8.54
N ARG A 261 4.04 21.24 8.92
CA ARG A 261 3.07 20.86 9.95
C ARG A 261 1.69 21.46 9.69
N GLY A 262 1.25 21.39 8.43
CA GLY A 262 -0.11 21.74 8.07
C GLY A 262 -1.09 20.77 8.73
N ARG A 263 -2.19 21.29 9.31
CA ARG A 263 -3.23 20.43 9.88
C ARG A 263 -3.84 19.55 8.78
N PRO A 264 -4.07 18.24 9.05
CA PRO A 264 -4.76 17.38 8.10
C PRO A 264 -6.15 17.93 7.76
N LYS A 265 -6.49 17.96 6.47
CA LYS A 265 -7.85 18.27 6.01
C LYS A 265 -8.73 17.03 6.12
N TRP A 266 -9.97 17.19 6.56
CA TRP A 266 -10.93 16.07 6.59
C TRP A 266 -11.16 15.47 5.21
N GLY A 267 -11.43 14.17 5.14
CA GLY A 267 -11.78 13.45 3.91
C GLY A 267 -10.71 13.44 2.81
N SER A 268 -9.48 13.89 3.09
CA SER A 268 -8.38 13.68 2.16
C SER A 268 -7.72 12.33 2.42
N SER A 269 -7.42 11.62 1.34
CA SER A 269 -6.75 10.34 1.36
C SER A 269 -5.36 10.42 2.00
N ILE A 270 -4.89 9.28 2.48
CA ILE A 270 -3.51 9.11 2.94
C ILE A 270 -2.59 9.31 1.72
N PRO A 271 -1.57 10.18 1.80
CA PRO A 271 -0.59 10.32 0.73
C PRO A 271 0.16 9.01 0.51
N ARG A 272 0.09 8.45 -0.70
CA ARG A 272 0.79 7.23 -1.10
C ARG A 272 1.89 7.51 -2.13
N ILE A 273 2.75 6.52 -2.38
CA ILE A 273 3.67 6.55 -3.51
C ILE A 273 2.87 6.19 -4.78
N ASP A 274 2.74 7.13 -5.70
CA ASP A 274 1.98 6.97 -6.94
C ASP A 274 2.90 6.48 -8.07
N LEU A 275 3.48 5.29 -7.91
CA LEU A 275 4.32 4.69 -8.96
C LEU A 275 3.58 4.36 -10.26
N PRO A 276 2.25 4.12 -10.32
CA PRO A 276 1.56 3.95 -11.61
C PRO A 276 1.81 5.10 -12.59
N LEU A 277 2.17 6.30 -12.11
CA LEU A 277 2.63 7.39 -12.97
C LEU A 277 3.82 7.02 -13.86
N ALA A 278 4.69 6.11 -13.43
CA ALA A 278 5.80 5.58 -14.22
C ALA A 278 5.35 4.81 -15.46
N LEU A 279 4.14 4.23 -15.43
CA LEU A 279 3.56 3.50 -16.56
C LEU A 279 2.88 4.43 -17.58
N THR A 280 2.81 5.74 -17.30
CA THR A 280 2.17 6.70 -18.20
C THR A 280 3.03 6.98 -19.43
N PRO A 281 2.44 7.40 -20.56
CA PRO A 281 3.20 7.75 -21.77
C PRO A 281 4.30 8.78 -21.53
N LYS A 282 4.14 9.64 -20.50
CA LYS A 282 5.12 10.66 -20.16
C LYS A 282 6.40 10.07 -19.57
N LEU A 283 6.32 8.97 -18.82
CA LEU A 283 7.45 8.41 -18.07
C LEU A 283 7.89 7.02 -18.57
N ILE A 284 7.14 6.41 -19.49
CA ILE A 284 7.45 5.07 -19.98
C ILE A 284 8.79 4.97 -20.71
N HIS A 285 9.37 6.08 -21.18
CA HIS A 285 10.69 6.07 -21.80
C HIS A 285 11.82 5.65 -20.83
N PHE A 286 11.55 5.63 -19.51
CA PHE A 286 12.44 5.03 -18.51
C PHE A 286 12.30 3.51 -18.41
N SER A 287 11.34 2.87 -19.10
CA SER A 287 11.18 1.42 -19.08
C SER A 287 12.38 0.75 -19.72
N ASP A 288 12.96 -0.22 -19.04
CA ASP A 288 14.16 -0.94 -19.45
C ASP A 288 13.92 -2.45 -19.64
N VAL A 289 12.69 -2.93 -19.39
CA VAL A 289 12.26 -4.31 -19.62
C VAL A 289 10.79 -4.39 -20.05
N ILE A 290 10.46 -5.35 -20.91
CA ILE A 290 9.12 -5.62 -21.41
C ILE A 290 8.70 -7.02 -20.94
N LEU A 291 7.58 -7.12 -20.24
CA LEU A 291 6.97 -8.40 -19.88
C LEU A 291 6.02 -8.85 -20.99
N VAL A 292 6.14 -10.11 -21.41
CA VAL A 292 5.33 -10.71 -22.47
C VAL A 292 4.50 -11.85 -21.87
N PRO A 293 3.16 -11.82 -21.96
CA PRO A 293 2.31 -12.87 -21.42
C PRO A 293 2.38 -14.15 -22.28
N LYS A 294 1.71 -15.21 -21.82
CA LYS A 294 1.62 -16.48 -22.54
C LYS A 294 0.84 -16.37 -23.86
N GLU A 295 -0.23 -15.55 -23.90
CA GLU A 295 -0.95 -15.33 -25.15
C GLU A 295 -0.24 -14.28 -25.99
N THR A 296 0.13 -14.66 -27.21
CA THR A 296 0.77 -13.75 -28.17
C THR A 296 -0.22 -13.12 -29.15
N ASN A 297 -1.43 -13.69 -29.25
CA ASN A 297 -2.45 -13.29 -30.22
C ASN A 297 -3.72 -12.85 -29.47
N MET A 298 -3.87 -11.54 -29.30
CA MET A 298 -5.09 -10.93 -28.77
C MET A 298 -5.67 -10.02 -29.86
N ALA A 299 -6.83 -10.38 -30.39
CA ALA A 299 -7.51 -9.58 -31.40
C ALA A 299 -7.73 -8.15 -30.86
N SER A 300 -7.43 -7.14 -31.67
CA SER A 300 -7.53 -5.70 -31.34
C SER A 300 -6.54 -5.13 -30.32
N PHE A 301 -5.53 -5.90 -29.85
CA PHE A 301 -4.48 -5.30 -29.02
C PHE A 301 -3.66 -4.30 -29.84
N ASN A 302 -3.50 -3.09 -29.31
CA ASN A 302 -2.61 -2.08 -29.86
C ASN A 302 -1.96 -1.32 -28.72
N CYS A 303 -0.64 -1.41 -28.61
CA CYS A 303 0.07 -0.67 -27.60
C CYS A 303 0.06 0.82 -27.96
N ARG A 304 -0.36 1.66 -27.01
CA ARG A 304 -0.36 3.12 -27.21
C ARG A 304 1.04 3.73 -27.09
N LEU A 305 2.01 2.95 -26.64
CA LEU A 305 3.36 3.38 -26.28
C LEU A 305 4.39 2.93 -27.32
N CYS A 306 4.14 1.81 -27.99
CA CYS A 306 4.97 1.31 -29.08
C CYS A 306 4.10 0.73 -30.20
N SER A 307 4.65 0.54 -31.40
CA SER A 307 3.89 0.03 -32.56
C SER A 307 3.63 -1.48 -32.54
N SER A 308 3.76 -2.15 -31.38
CA SER A 308 3.56 -3.59 -31.27
C SER A 308 2.08 -3.95 -31.17
N THR A 309 1.68 -4.95 -31.95
CA THR A 309 0.32 -5.52 -32.00
C THR A 309 0.15 -6.75 -31.12
N SER A 310 1.23 -7.26 -30.52
CA SER A 310 1.17 -8.33 -29.52
C SER A 310 1.08 -7.75 -28.10
N PRO A 311 0.28 -8.36 -27.20
CA PRO A 311 0.14 -7.91 -25.83
C PRO A 311 1.47 -7.97 -25.08
N HIS A 312 1.79 -6.92 -24.34
CA HIS A 312 3.00 -6.79 -23.52
C HIS A 312 2.87 -5.60 -22.55
N ALA A 313 3.69 -5.60 -21.51
CA ALA A 313 3.76 -4.52 -20.52
C ALA A 313 5.18 -3.94 -20.44
N HIS A 314 5.31 -2.63 -20.63
CA HIS A 314 6.55 -1.91 -20.38
C HIS A 314 6.75 -1.75 -18.87
N CYS A 315 7.92 -2.14 -18.36
CA CYS A 315 8.22 -2.19 -16.94
C CYS A 315 9.64 -1.67 -16.64
N HIS A 316 9.94 -1.55 -15.35
CA HIS A 316 11.23 -1.07 -14.84
C HIS A 316 11.89 -2.17 -14.00
N ARG A 317 13.09 -2.62 -14.38
CA ARG A 317 13.82 -3.70 -13.67
C ARG A 317 13.98 -3.37 -12.20
N PHE A 318 14.28 -2.13 -11.84
CA PHE A 318 14.37 -1.70 -10.45
C PHE A 318 13.08 -1.99 -9.65
N ILE A 319 11.92 -1.62 -10.20
CA ILE A 319 10.62 -1.82 -9.54
C ILE A 319 10.30 -3.31 -9.43
N LEU A 320 10.53 -4.07 -10.49
CA LEU A 320 10.33 -5.53 -10.48
C LEU A 320 11.26 -6.23 -9.48
N SER A 321 12.55 -5.87 -9.47
CA SER A 321 13.57 -6.43 -8.56
C SER A 321 13.26 -6.11 -7.11
N SER A 322 12.68 -4.93 -6.85
CA SER A 322 12.34 -4.55 -5.47
C SER A 322 11.37 -5.55 -4.84
N GLY A 323 10.43 -6.11 -5.60
CA GLY A 323 9.40 -7.00 -5.08
C GLY A 323 9.50 -8.46 -5.48
N CYS A 324 10.59 -8.87 -6.12
CA CYS A 324 10.78 -10.25 -6.52
C CYS A 324 12.26 -10.61 -6.51
N GLU A 325 12.63 -11.48 -5.57
CA GLU A 325 14.00 -11.97 -5.39
C GLU A 325 14.50 -12.74 -6.61
N TYR A 326 13.63 -13.55 -7.21
CA TYR A 326 13.96 -14.26 -8.43
C TYR A 326 14.31 -13.29 -9.57
N LEU A 327 13.51 -12.25 -9.79
CA LEU A 327 13.78 -11.25 -10.82
C LEU A 327 15.02 -10.42 -10.50
N ARG A 328 15.23 -10.08 -9.22
CA ARG A 328 16.45 -9.42 -8.75
C ARG A 328 17.70 -10.23 -9.10
N ALA A 329 17.70 -11.53 -8.79
CA ALA A 329 18.79 -12.44 -9.13
C ALA A 329 18.93 -12.60 -10.66
N LEU A 330 17.82 -12.73 -11.38
CA LEU A 330 17.81 -12.88 -12.84
C LEU A 330 18.48 -11.69 -13.54
N PHE A 331 18.14 -10.46 -13.14
CA PHE A 331 18.71 -9.25 -13.74
C PHE A 331 20.18 -9.02 -13.33
N ARG A 332 20.68 -9.71 -12.31
CA ARG A 332 22.06 -9.61 -11.80
C ARG A 332 22.96 -10.78 -12.20
N SER A 333 22.40 -11.84 -12.77
CA SER A 333 23.13 -13.10 -12.97
C SER A 333 24.26 -13.01 -14.00
N GLY A 334 24.29 -11.95 -14.83
CA GLY A 334 25.22 -11.83 -15.97
C GLY A 334 24.98 -12.89 -17.06
N MET A 335 23.90 -13.67 -16.95
CA MET A 335 23.49 -14.63 -17.96
C MET A 335 22.86 -13.91 -19.16
N GLN A 336 22.70 -14.62 -20.28
CA GLN A 336 22.07 -14.04 -21.48
C GLN A 336 20.69 -13.45 -21.17
N GLU A 337 19.92 -14.12 -20.31
CA GLU A 337 18.59 -13.73 -19.87
C GLU A 337 18.58 -12.40 -19.10
N SER A 338 19.67 -12.08 -18.38
CA SER A 338 19.80 -10.82 -17.63
C SER A 338 19.84 -9.59 -18.55
N HIS A 339 20.31 -9.78 -19.78
CA HIS A 339 20.44 -8.73 -20.79
C HIS A 339 19.25 -8.64 -21.74
N LEU A 340 18.28 -9.56 -21.63
CA LEU A 340 17.08 -9.50 -22.46
C LEU A 340 16.23 -8.30 -22.08
N ASP A 341 15.81 -7.55 -23.09
CA ASP A 341 14.82 -6.48 -22.99
C ASP A 341 13.39 -7.03 -22.87
N ARG A 342 13.18 -8.32 -23.16
CA ARG A 342 11.88 -9.00 -23.14
C ARG A 342 11.90 -10.24 -22.27
N LEU A 343 11.03 -10.29 -21.27
CA LEU A 343 10.86 -11.43 -20.38
C LEU A 343 9.51 -12.09 -20.62
N LYS A 344 9.50 -13.38 -20.96
CA LYS A 344 8.27 -14.17 -21.07
C LYS A 344 7.78 -14.54 -19.68
N VAL A 345 6.51 -14.29 -19.40
CA VAL A 345 5.85 -14.60 -18.13
C VAL A 345 4.72 -15.59 -18.41
N PRO A 346 4.68 -16.76 -17.77
CA PRO A 346 3.72 -17.83 -18.06
C PRO A 346 2.32 -17.56 -17.47
N VAL A 347 1.83 -16.33 -17.63
CA VAL A 347 0.50 -15.89 -17.19
C VAL A 347 -0.24 -15.25 -18.34
N SER A 348 -1.56 -15.23 -18.25
CA SER A 348 -2.41 -14.57 -19.22
C SER A 348 -2.19 -13.06 -19.27
N TRP A 349 -2.64 -12.38 -20.33
CA TRP A 349 -2.63 -10.91 -20.37
C TRP A 349 -3.37 -10.25 -19.19
N LEU A 350 -4.49 -10.85 -18.76
CA LEU A 350 -5.23 -10.40 -17.58
C LEU A 350 -4.40 -10.60 -16.30
N GLY A 351 -3.78 -11.77 -16.13
CA GLY A 351 -2.86 -12.06 -15.03
C GLY A 351 -1.67 -11.11 -15.01
N LEU A 352 -1.05 -10.85 -16.17
CA LEU A 352 0.07 -9.94 -16.31
C LEU A 352 -0.31 -8.51 -15.91
N THR A 353 -1.49 -8.03 -16.30
CA THR A 353 -1.98 -6.69 -15.94
C THR A 353 -2.16 -6.57 -14.43
N LYS A 354 -2.74 -7.58 -13.77
CA LYS A 354 -2.89 -7.62 -12.30
C LYS A 354 -1.54 -7.67 -11.59
N LEU A 355 -0.62 -8.49 -12.08
CA LEU A 355 0.75 -8.62 -11.56
C LEU A 355 1.53 -7.31 -11.67
N VAL A 356 1.48 -6.65 -12.83
CA VAL A 356 2.09 -5.33 -13.01
C VAL A 356 1.46 -4.32 -12.07
N ASN A 357 0.14 -4.31 -11.88
CA ASN A 357 -0.46 -3.40 -10.90
C ASN A 357 0.07 -3.65 -9.48
N TRP A 358 0.24 -4.91 -9.08
CA TRP A 358 0.82 -5.24 -7.77
C TRP A 358 2.26 -4.73 -7.62
N PHE A 359 3.11 -4.87 -8.64
CA PHE A 359 4.49 -4.33 -8.58
C PHE A 359 4.54 -2.80 -8.40
N TYR A 360 3.53 -2.06 -8.85
CA TYR A 360 3.54 -0.58 -8.78
C TYR A 360 2.66 -0.03 -7.65
N CYS A 361 1.67 -0.77 -7.17
CA CYS A 361 0.74 -0.31 -6.13
C CYS A 361 0.91 -1.06 -4.80
N ASP A 362 1.55 -2.22 -4.81
CA ASP A 362 1.57 -3.19 -3.70
C ASP A 362 0.16 -3.65 -3.25
N GLU A 363 -0.80 -3.53 -4.17
CA GLU A 363 -2.19 -3.96 -3.99
C GLU A 363 -2.59 -4.79 -5.21
N LEU A 364 -2.98 -6.04 -4.97
CA LEU A 364 -3.51 -6.93 -5.99
C LEU A 364 -4.93 -6.44 -6.36
N PRO A 365 -5.23 -6.15 -7.64
CA PRO A 365 -6.58 -5.77 -8.03
C PRO A 365 -7.60 -6.81 -7.57
N LYS A 366 -8.64 -6.38 -6.88
CA LYS A 366 -9.73 -7.26 -6.47
C LYS A 366 -10.57 -7.67 -7.68
N PRO A 367 -11.14 -8.89 -7.69
CA PRO A 367 -12.11 -9.28 -8.70
C PRO A 367 -13.38 -8.41 -8.56
N PRO A 368 -14.24 -8.37 -9.59
CA PRO A 368 -15.59 -7.84 -9.44
C PRO A 368 -16.29 -8.46 -8.22
N SER A 369 -17.07 -7.66 -7.49
CA SER A 369 -17.79 -8.09 -6.28
C SER A 369 -19.28 -7.72 -6.32
N GLY A 370 -20.04 -8.21 -5.36
CA GLY A 370 -21.47 -7.90 -5.21
C GLY A 370 -22.30 -8.29 -6.42
N CYS A 371 -23.27 -7.46 -6.79
CA CYS A 371 -24.17 -7.77 -7.91
C CYS A 371 -23.45 -7.88 -9.25
N ARG A 372 -22.27 -7.25 -9.42
CA ARG A 372 -21.49 -7.38 -10.64
C ARG A 372 -20.96 -8.80 -10.79
N TRP A 373 -20.41 -9.37 -9.71
CA TRP A 373 -19.94 -10.76 -9.69
C TRP A 373 -21.09 -11.75 -9.87
N THR A 374 -22.20 -11.55 -9.14
CA THR A 374 -23.35 -12.46 -9.19
C THR A 374 -23.96 -12.57 -10.59
N ASN A 375 -23.99 -11.45 -11.34
CA ASN A 375 -24.57 -11.40 -12.69
C ASN A 375 -23.59 -11.76 -13.81
N MET A 376 -22.31 -12.02 -13.50
CA MET A 376 -21.37 -12.54 -14.50
C MET A 376 -21.70 -14.00 -14.81
N ASP A 377 -21.57 -14.35 -16.09
CA ASP A 377 -21.61 -15.75 -16.52
C ASP A 377 -20.40 -16.54 -15.99
N THR A 378 -20.53 -17.86 -15.98
CA THR A 378 -19.52 -18.78 -15.43
C THR A 378 -18.18 -18.65 -16.15
N ASP A 379 -18.18 -18.46 -17.47
CA ASP A 379 -16.94 -18.34 -18.25
C ASP A 379 -16.19 -17.04 -17.91
N ALA A 380 -16.90 -15.92 -17.78
CA ALA A 380 -16.31 -14.65 -17.37
C ALA A 380 -15.77 -14.69 -15.93
N LYS A 381 -16.48 -15.35 -15.00
CA LYS A 381 -15.98 -15.59 -13.64
C LYS A 381 -14.72 -16.47 -13.65
N LEU A 382 -14.72 -17.52 -14.47
CA LEU A 382 -13.59 -18.43 -14.60
C LEU A 382 -12.35 -17.71 -15.17
N GLN A 383 -12.51 -16.82 -16.15
CA GLN A 383 -11.41 -16.01 -16.68
C GLN A 383 -10.78 -15.09 -15.63
N GLU A 384 -11.61 -14.43 -14.81
CA GLU A 384 -11.11 -13.62 -13.68
C GLU A 384 -10.35 -14.50 -12.67
N LEU A 385 -10.93 -15.66 -12.30
CA LEU A 385 -10.33 -16.60 -11.34
C LEU A 385 -9.01 -17.19 -11.85
N GLN A 386 -8.98 -17.61 -13.12
CA GLN A 386 -7.82 -18.17 -13.78
C GLN A 386 -6.61 -17.25 -13.69
N ALA A 387 -6.79 -15.94 -13.85
CA ALA A 387 -5.70 -14.97 -13.71
C ALA A 387 -5.06 -15.01 -12.31
N TYR A 388 -5.84 -15.24 -11.25
CA TYR A 388 -5.29 -15.37 -9.88
C TYR A 388 -4.58 -16.71 -9.67
N VAL A 389 -5.11 -17.81 -10.23
CA VAL A 389 -4.51 -19.15 -10.15
C VAL A 389 -3.15 -19.16 -10.88
N GLU A 390 -3.06 -18.51 -12.04
CA GLU A 390 -1.81 -18.36 -12.80
C GLU A 390 -0.77 -17.54 -12.04
N ILE A 391 -1.17 -16.42 -11.43
CA ILE A 391 -0.27 -15.62 -10.58
C ILE A 391 0.16 -16.42 -9.36
N TYR A 392 -0.76 -17.14 -8.70
CA TYR A 392 -0.44 -18.01 -7.57
C TYR A 392 0.62 -19.05 -7.95
N SER A 393 0.49 -19.70 -9.11
CA SER A 393 1.52 -20.61 -9.63
C SER A 393 2.85 -19.89 -9.82
N LEU A 394 2.84 -18.74 -10.52
CA LEU A 394 4.04 -17.96 -10.78
C LEU A 394 4.77 -17.56 -9.49
N THR A 395 4.03 -17.20 -8.44
CA THR A 395 4.61 -16.74 -7.17
C THR A 395 5.39 -17.81 -6.43
N GLU A 396 5.09 -19.09 -6.65
CA GLU A 396 5.91 -20.19 -6.13
C GLU A 396 7.29 -20.20 -6.80
N TRP A 397 7.32 -20.07 -8.12
CA TRP A 397 8.57 -19.99 -8.91
C TRP A 397 9.37 -18.72 -8.63
N TRP A 398 8.68 -17.61 -8.43
CA TRP A 398 9.29 -16.30 -8.20
C TRP A 398 9.59 -16.01 -6.73
N ILE A 399 9.21 -16.92 -5.82
CA ILE A 399 9.42 -16.83 -4.37
C ILE A 399 8.78 -15.55 -3.80
N MET A 400 7.49 -15.39 -4.06
CA MET A 400 6.72 -14.20 -3.68
C MET A 400 5.58 -14.55 -2.71
N GLU A 401 5.93 -14.94 -1.49
CA GLU A 401 4.99 -15.47 -0.48
C GLU A 401 3.83 -14.50 -0.15
N ASP A 402 4.10 -13.20 -0.04
CA ASP A 402 3.08 -12.18 0.23
C ASP A 402 2.00 -12.17 -0.87
N LEU A 403 2.43 -12.16 -2.14
CA LEU A 403 1.51 -12.17 -3.28
C LEU A 403 0.80 -13.52 -3.42
N GLN A 404 1.50 -14.63 -3.14
CA GLN A 404 0.91 -15.96 -3.12
C GLN A 404 -0.26 -16.04 -2.12
N ASN A 405 -0.06 -15.54 -0.91
CA ASN A 405 -1.08 -15.49 0.13
C ASN A 405 -2.27 -14.59 -0.25
N ASP A 406 -2.01 -13.45 -0.89
CA ASP A 406 -3.08 -12.56 -1.34
C ASP A 406 -3.88 -13.19 -2.50
N CYS A 407 -3.22 -13.89 -3.43
CA CYS A 407 -3.90 -14.68 -4.45
C CYS A 407 -4.75 -15.79 -3.86
N ALA A 408 -4.24 -16.57 -2.89
CA ALA A 408 -5.00 -17.63 -2.22
C ALA A 408 -6.29 -17.08 -1.59
N LYS A 409 -6.20 -15.98 -0.83
CA LYS A 409 -7.38 -15.35 -0.20
C LYS A 409 -8.44 -14.95 -1.23
N VAL A 410 -8.02 -14.39 -2.36
CA VAL A 410 -8.93 -14.00 -3.44
C VAL A 410 -9.59 -15.24 -4.07
N ILE A 411 -8.79 -16.27 -4.39
CA ILE A 411 -9.30 -17.51 -4.99
C ILE A 411 -10.34 -18.16 -4.09
N LEU A 412 -10.02 -18.35 -2.80
CA LEU A 412 -10.93 -18.97 -1.83
C LEU A 412 -12.21 -18.13 -1.65
N SER A 413 -12.10 -16.80 -1.56
CA SER A 413 -13.28 -15.92 -1.49
C SER A 413 -14.16 -16.02 -2.73
N CYS A 414 -13.58 -16.17 -3.92
CA CYS A 414 -14.33 -16.42 -5.15
C CYS A 414 -15.07 -17.78 -5.09
N LEU A 415 -14.40 -18.85 -4.64
CA LEU A 415 -15.01 -20.19 -4.51
C LEU A 415 -16.12 -20.24 -3.47
N GLU A 416 -15.99 -19.51 -2.36
CA GLU A 416 -17.05 -19.37 -1.36
C GLU A 416 -18.32 -18.76 -1.97
N SER A 417 -18.15 -17.78 -2.86
CA SER A 417 -19.26 -17.06 -3.51
C SER A 417 -19.86 -17.76 -4.73
N ALA A 418 -19.09 -18.63 -5.39
CA ALA A 418 -19.43 -19.30 -6.64
C ALA A 418 -18.83 -20.72 -6.66
N ARG A 419 -19.45 -21.62 -5.89
CA ARG A 419 -18.96 -23.00 -5.67
C ARG A 419 -18.90 -23.82 -6.95
N GLU A 420 -19.72 -23.48 -7.94
CA GLU A 420 -19.71 -24.07 -9.28
C GLU A 420 -18.35 -23.96 -9.99
N LEU A 421 -17.50 -23.00 -9.59
CA LEU A 421 -16.16 -22.84 -10.15
C LEU A 421 -15.12 -23.81 -9.59
N SER A 422 -15.47 -24.57 -8.54
CA SER A 422 -14.50 -25.39 -7.79
C SER A 422 -13.90 -26.50 -8.66
N ILE A 423 -14.69 -27.17 -9.50
CA ILE A 423 -14.19 -28.24 -10.39
C ILE A 423 -13.18 -27.71 -11.39
N LYS A 424 -13.51 -26.63 -12.11
CA LYS A 424 -12.59 -26.00 -13.07
C LYS A 424 -11.35 -25.41 -12.38
N THR A 425 -11.46 -24.99 -11.12
CA THR A 425 -10.31 -24.54 -10.33
C THR A 425 -9.39 -25.69 -9.94
N ILE A 426 -9.95 -26.84 -9.56
CA ILE A 426 -9.21 -28.08 -9.26
C ILE A 426 -8.43 -28.54 -10.50
N GLU A 427 -9.09 -28.63 -11.67
CA GLU A 427 -8.44 -28.98 -12.94
C GLU A 427 -7.27 -28.03 -13.25
N LEU A 428 -7.51 -26.73 -13.16
CA LEU A 428 -6.50 -25.72 -13.45
C LEU A 428 -5.34 -25.80 -12.46
N ALA A 429 -5.60 -25.90 -11.17
CA ALA A 429 -4.56 -26.01 -10.14
C ALA A 429 -3.73 -27.30 -10.28
N ALA A 430 -4.38 -28.42 -10.61
CA ALA A 430 -3.71 -29.69 -10.87
C ALA A 430 -2.79 -29.59 -12.10
N SER A 431 -3.20 -28.88 -13.16
CA SER A 431 -2.36 -28.67 -14.35
C SER A 431 -1.06 -27.91 -14.07
N PHE A 432 -1.02 -27.14 -12.99
CA PHE A 432 0.17 -26.44 -12.48
C PHE A 432 0.85 -27.19 -11.31
N SER A 433 0.40 -28.40 -10.97
CA SER A 433 0.90 -29.21 -9.83
C SER A 433 0.74 -28.55 -8.46
N MET A 434 -0.30 -27.73 -8.27
CA MET A 434 -0.52 -26.93 -7.05
C MET A 434 -1.42 -27.63 -6.04
N TRP A 435 -0.94 -28.72 -5.44
CA TRP A 435 -1.74 -29.60 -4.60
C TRP A 435 -2.41 -28.94 -3.39
N LYS A 436 -1.75 -27.96 -2.75
CA LYS A 436 -2.37 -27.20 -1.65
C LYS A 436 -3.64 -26.46 -2.08
N LEU A 437 -3.64 -25.91 -3.30
CA LEU A 437 -4.81 -25.22 -3.84
C LEU A 437 -5.88 -26.21 -4.31
N VAL A 438 -5.47 -27.36 -4.86
CA VAL A 438 -6.37 -28.47 -5.20
C VAL A 438 -7.14 -28.95 -3.98
N GLU A 439 -6.45 -29.18 -2.86
CA GLU A 439 -7.05 -29.60 -1.59
C GLU A 439 -8.07 -28.58 -1.08
N ALA A 440 -7.69 -27.30 -1.01
CA ALA A 440 -8.59 -26.24 -0.56
C ALA A 440 -9.82 -26.08 -1.48
N ALA A 441 -9.63 -26.16 -2.80
CA ALA A 441 -10.75 -26.10 -3.75
C ALA A 441 -11.70 -27.30 -3.63
N ALA A 442 -11.17 -28.48 -3.31
CA ALA A 442 -11.99 -29.67 -3.07
C ALA A 442 -12.82 -29.57 -1.79
N GLU A 443 -12.32 -28.92 -0.74
CA GLU A 443 -13.12 -28.59 0.45
C GLU A 443 -14.30 -27.66 0.10
N HIS A 444 -14.11 -26.71 -0.81
CA HIS A 444 -15.21 -25.86 -1.30
C HIS A 444 -16.19 -26.59 -2.23
N ALA A 445 -15.74 -27.63 -2.94
CA ALA A 445 -16.59 -28.50 -3.75
C ALA A 445 -17.40 -29.51 -2.91
N ALA A 446 -16.91 -29.88 -1.73
CA ALA A 446 -17.49 -30.91 -0.87
C ALA A 446 -19.03 -30.78 -0.65
N PRO A 447 -19.59 -29.59 -0.38
CA PRO A 447 -21.04 -29.45 -0.14
C PRO A 447 -21.91 -29.70 -1.38
N ILE A 448 -21.35 -29.59 -2.59
CA ILE A 448 -22.05 -29.78 -3.86
C ILE A 448 -21.69 -31.12 -4.53
N TYR A 449 -20.94 -31.99 -3.85
CA TYR A 449 -20.46 -33.26 -4.40
C TYR A 449 -21.57 -34.13 -5.01
N HIS A 450 -22.73 -34.24 -4.35
CA HIS A 450 -23.85 -35.03 -4.87
C HIS A 450 -24.39 -34.46 -6.19
N GLN A 451 -24.47 -33.13 -6.31
CA GLN A 451 -24.93 -32.47 -7.54
C GLN A 451 -23.94 -32.71 -8.68
N LEU A 452 -22.63 -32.61 -8.40
CA LEU A 452 -21.55 -32.85 -9.37
C LEU A 452 -21.52 -34.31 -9.85
N ARG A 453 -21.80 -35.25 -8.94
CA ARG A 453 -21.92 -36.67 -9.28
C ARG A 453 -23.13 -36.94 -10.17
N ASP A 454 -24.27 -36.30 -9.89
CA ASP A 454 -25.50 -36.50 -10.65
C ASP A 454 -25.46 -35.79 -12.01
N SER A 455 -24.70 -34.69 -12.14
CA SER A 455 -24.53 -33.97 -13.41
C SER A 455 -23.52 -34.62 -14.37
N GLY A 456 -22.67 -35.53 -13.87
CA GLY A 456 -21.60 -36.17 -14.65
C GLY A 456 -20.33 -35.32 -14.79
N GLU A 457 -20.26 -34.15 -14.15
CA GLU A 457 -19.08 -33.27 -14.21
C GLU A 457 -17.82 -33.90 -13.59
N LEU A 458 -17.99 -34.87 -12.69
CA LEU A 458 -16.85 -35.61 -12.12
C LEU A 458 -16.24 -36.63 -13.09
N ASP A 459 -16.98 -37.05 -14.12
CA ASP A 459 -16.51 -38.09 -15.06
C ASP A 459 -15.43 -37.54 -16.01
N GLU A 460 -15.31 -36.21 -16.14
CA GLU A 460 -14.28 -35.53 -16.93
C GLU A 460 -12.93 -35.40 -16.19
N LEU A 461 -12.90 -35.71 -14.89
CA LEU A 461 -11.73 -35.55 -14.02
C LEU A 461 -10.91 -36.84 -13.89
N ASP A 462 -9.62 -36.68 -13.62
CA ASP A 462 -8.76 -37.80 -13.24
C ASP A 462 -9.24 -38.47 -11.94
N ASP A 463 -9.17 -39.80 -11.87
CA ASP A 463 -9.62 -40.61 -10.71
C ASP A 463 -9.02 -40.15 -9.37
N GLU A 464 -7.79 -39.62 -9.40
CA GLU A 464 -7.12 -39.06 -8.22
C GLU A 464 -7.84 -37.81 -7.70
N LEU A 465 -8.21 -36.88 -8.60
CA LEU A 465 -8.95 -35.67 -8.27
C LEU A 465 -10.37 -36.00 -7.79
N VAL A 466 -11.04 -36.96 -8.43
CA VAL A 466 -12.36 -37.45 -8.00
C VAL A 466 -12.30 -38.04 -6.59
N ASN A 467 -11.28 -38.84 -6.29
CA ASN A 467 -11.10 -39.40 -4.95
C ASN A 467 -10.82 -38.34 -3.89
N LEU A 468 -10.10 -37.28 -4.25
CA LEU A 468 -9.82 -36.16 -3.36
C LEU A 468 -11.11 -35.41 -3.02
N ILE A 469 -11.93 -35.06 -4.01
CA ILE A 469 -13.24 -34.42 -3.80
C ILE A 469 -14.16 -35.33 -2.96
N ARG A 470 -14.22 -36.63 -3.27
CA ARG A 470 -15.00 -37.60 -2.50
C ARG A 470 -14.56 -37.65 -1.03
N THR A 471 -13.25 -37.60 -0.78
CA THR A 471 -12.70 -37.61 0.58
C THR A 471 -13.10 -36.35 1.34
N ALA A 472 -13.00 -35.18 0.71
CA ALA A 472 -13.46 -33.91 1.28
C ALA A 472 -14.97 -33.93 1.60
N ALA A 473 -15.79 -34.50 0.71
CA ALA A 473 -17.24 -34.66 0.92
C ALA A 473 -17.59 -35.57 2.11
N VAL A 474 -16.85 -36.67 2.29
CA VAL A 474 -17.02 -37.56 3.45
C VAL A 474 -16.65 -36.84 4.75
N GLN A 475 -15.54 -36.11 4.77
CA GLN A 475 -15.11 -35.34 5.92
C GLN A 475 -16.12 -34.23 6.29
N PHE A 476 -16.62 -33.51 5.29
CA PHE A 476 -17.68 -32.51 5.46
C PHE A 476 -18.94 -33.11 6.09
N SER A 477 -19.38 -34.27 5.61
CA SER A 477 -20.55 -34.99 6.13
C SER A 477 -20.35 -35.47 7.58
N GLN A 478 -19.13 -35.87 7.96
CA GLN A 478 -18.80 -36.31 9.32
C GLN A 478 -18.76 -35.15 10.33
N GLN A 479 -18.51 -33.93 9.87
CA GLN A 479 -18.47 -32.72 10.71
C GLN A 479 -19.85 -32.08 10.90
N GLY A 480 -20.92 -32.70 10.42
CA GLY A 480 -22.29 -32.20 10.54
C GLY A 480 -22.63 -31.09 9.54
N GLY A 481 -21.92 -31.06 8.41
CA GLY A 481 -22.13 -30.11 7.31
C GLY A 481 -23.46 -30.24 6.60
#